data_AF-T1FDK4-F1
#
_entry.id   AF-T1FDK4-F1
#
_cell.length_a   1.000
_cell.length_b   1.000
_cell.length_c   1.000
_cell.angle_alpha   90.00
_cell.angle_beta   90.00
_cell.angle_gamma   90.00
#
_symmetry.space_group_name_H-M   'P 1'
#
loop_
_entity.id
_entity.type
_entity.pdbx_description
1 polymer ?
#
loop_
_entity_poly.entity_id
_entity_poly.type
_entity_poly.pdbx_seq_one_letter_code
_entity_poly.pdbx_strand_id
1 'polypeptide(L)'
;MCMLQLLVRTRQFNKIAFPCFDEPHLKATFKFKIIRPNDYISLFNTEKFISRFSPNKNIDNIISFHCKFLAKRPNNFFFDILIRYSSIRFIRADMMKLAAKLAIPRYVIWAKNSFKKVLFEFKFLLSRLTPTMNRLCSYAVRYGGDEEWNYVLNAANAFSSKRGTMLKALTFTNNASKFKIIYIYRKSAICNSDQPIKSCTQGGRNNSEL
;
A
#
# COMPACT_ATOMS: atom_id res chain seq x y z
N MET A 1 -5.74 -8.66 39.08
CA MET A 1 -6.20 -7.25 39.03
C MET A 1 -5.06 -6.39 39.54
N CYS A 2 -4.29 -5.74 38.66
CA CYS A 2 -3.22 -4.82 39.06
C CYS A 2 -3.38 -3.54 38.26
N MET A 3 -3.90 -2.53 38.96
CA MET A 3 -4.09 -1.17 38.53
C MET A 3 -2.73 -0.47 38.68
N LEU A 4 -2.07 -0.14 37.56
CA LEU A 4 -0.94 0.79 37.58
C LEU A 4 -1.43 2.14 37.04
N GLN A 5 -2.16 2.86 37.89
CA GLN A 5 -2.31 4.32 37.77
C GLN A 5 -1.06 4.94 38.39
N LEU A 6 -0.09 5.33 37.56
CA LEU A 6 0.98 6.23 38.00
C LEU A 6 0.57 7.66 37.62
N LEU A 7 -0.16 8.24 38.57
CA LEU A 7 -0.59 9.62 38.61
C LEU A 7 0.65 10.51 38.83
N VAL A 8 0.87 11.43 37.90
CA VAL A 8 1.93 12.44 37.96
C VAL A 8 1.66 13.37 39.15
N ARG A 9 2.44 13.24 40.23
CA ARG A 9 2.61 14.26 41.26
C ARG A 9 4.06 14.29 41.75
N THR A 10 4.76 15.28 41.23
CA THR A 10 5.91 16.06 41.77
C THR A 10 6.81 15.48 42.87
N ARG A 11 8.13 15.60 42.60
CA ARG A 11 9.32 15.65 43.48
C ARG A 11 10.07 14.33 43.72
N GLN A 12 11.25 14.24 43.07
CA GLN A 12 12.41 13.37 43.35
C GLN A 12 12.23 11.85 43.34
N PHE A 13 11.98 11.28 42.16
CA PHE A 13 12.06 9.81 41.95
C PHE A 13 13.18 9.35 41.00
N ASN A 14 13.93 10.26 40.36
CA ASN A 14 14.90 9.88 39.33
C ASN A 14 16.05 9.00 39.86
N LYS A 15 16.43 9.11 41.13
CA LYS A 15 17.49 8.28 41.74
C LYS A 15 17.10 6.81 41.98
N ILE A 16 15.80 6.49 41.93
CA ILE A 16 15.31 5.14 42.27
C ILE A 16 15.29 4.22 41.03
N ALA A 17 15.12 4.79 39.83
CA ALA A 17 15.06 4.01 38.60
C ALA A 17 16.44 3.78 37.96
N PHE A 18 17.33 4.77 38.01
CA PHE A 18 18.71 4.67 37.52
C PHE A 18 19.59 5.77 38.16
N PRO A 19 20.88 5.51 38.40
CA PRO A 19 21.79 6.55 38.89
C PRO A 19 21.92 7.67 37.86
N CYS A 20 21.65 8.91 38.27
CA CYS A 20 21.78 10.11 37.46
C CYS A 20 22.07 11.35 38.31
N PHE A 21 22.65 12.38 37.68
CA PHE A 21 22.84 13.70 38.28
C PHE A 21 21.54 14.50 38.17
N ASP A 22 20.87 14.73 39.30
CA ASP A 22 19.55 15.39 39.39
C ASP A 22 19.68 16.90 39.60
N GLU A 23 20.55 17.54 38.81
CA GLU A 23 20.80 18.99 38.87
C GLU A 23 20.23 19.68 37.62
N PRO A 24 19.39 20.71 37.77
CA PRO A 24 18.59 21.27 36.67
C PRO A 24 19.42 21.92 35.55
N HIS A 25 20.67 22.27 35.84
CA HIS A 25 21.60 22.86 34.87
C HIS A 25 22.39 21.81 34.07
N LEU A 26 22.34 20.53 34.47
CA LEU A 26 23.01 19.43 33.77
C LEU A 26 22.03 18.74 32.80
N LYS A 27 21.95 19.26 31.57
CA LYS A 27 21.11 18.66 30.52
C LYS A 27 21.82 17.45 29.90
N ALA A 28 21.09 16.33 29.77
CA ALA A 28 21.58 15.12 29.11
C ALA A 28 20.55 14.57 28.11
N THR A 29 21.02 13.87 27.09
CA THR A 29 20.15 13.14 26.15
C THR A 29 20.12 11.66 26.54
N PHE A 30 18.92 11.12 26.73
CA PHE A 30 18.75 9.73 27.18
C PHE A 30 18.33 8.83 26.03
N LYS A 31 18.95 7.65 25.94
CA LYS A 31 18.55 6.56 25.02
C LYS A 31 18.05 5.39 25.85
N PHE A 32 16.74 5.17 25.84
CA PHE A 32 16.10 4.10 26.61
C PHE A 32 15.91 2.83 25.78
N LYS A 33 16.08 1.67 26.42
CA LYS A 33 15.74 0.35 25.89
C LYS A 33 14.92 -0.41 26.95
N ILE A 34 13.62 -0.58 26.70
CA ILE A 34 12.74 -1.40 27.57
C ILE A 34 12.57 -2.78 26.95
N ILE A 35 12.78 -3.80 27.78
CA ILE A 35 12.46 -5.20 27.45
C ILE A 35 11.11 -5.50 28.10
N ARG A 36 10.18 -6.05 27.32
CA ARG A 36 8.83 -6.40 27.81
C ARG A 36 8.21 -7.54 26.99
N PRO A 37 7.17 -8.20 27.51
CA PRO A 37 6.37 -9.14 26.72
C PRO A 37 5.69 -8.47 25.52
N ASN A 38 5.34 -9.27 24.51
CA ASN A 38 4.81 -8.78 23.23
C ASN A 38 3.44 -8.11 23.37
N ASP A 39 2.64 -8.54 24.35
CA ASP A 39 1.23 -8.13 24.50
C ASP A 39 1.05 -6.77 25.19
N TYR A 40 2.15 -6.13 25.59
CA TYR A 40 2.13 -4.81 26.22
C TYR A 40 2.48 -3.70 25.22
N ILE A 41 2.32 -2.44 25.62
CA ILE A 41 2.82 -1.26 24.89
C ILE A 41 3.67 -0.44 25.86
N SER A 42 4.80 0.08 25.39
CA SER A 42 5.64 1.02 26.17
C SER A 42 5.45 2.40 25.58
N LEU A 43 5.17 3.37 26.45
CA LEU A 43 5.00 4.77 26.10
C LEU A 43 6.17 5.57 26.67
N PHE A 44 6.63 6.56 25.90
CA PHE A 44 7.69 7.48 26.28
C PHE A 44 7.33 8.89 25.81
N ASN A 45 7.92 9.89 26.45
CA ASN A 45 7.73 11.30 26.08
C ASN A 45 8.33 11.66 24.72
N THR A 46 9.24 10.83 24.20
CA THR A 46 9.86 11.00 22.88
C THR A 46 9.35 9.96 21.91
N GLU A 47 9.29 10.32 20.62
CA GLU A 47 8.88 9.39 19.56
C GLU A 47 9.75 8.11 19.56
N LYS A 48 9.09 6.97 19.32
CA LYS A 48 9.74 5.67 19.27
C LYS A 48 10.69 5.63 18.08
N PHE A 49 12.00 5.71 18.35
CA PHE A 49 13.01 5.42 17.35
C PHE A 49 12.97 3.91 17.03
N ILE A 50 12.26 3.55 15.96
CA ILE A 50 12.33 2.20 15.40
C ILE A 50 13.68 2.09 14.72
N SER A 51 14.73 1.73 15.48
CA SER A 51 15.99 1.31 14.89
C SER A 51 15.68 0.13 13.97
N ARG A 52 15.98 0.33 12.68
CA ARG A 52 15.77 -0.59 11.55
C ARG A 52 15.73 -2.04 12.01
N PHE A 53 14.64 -2.73 11.65
CA PHE A 53 14.48 -4.17 11.88
C PHE A 53 15.81 -4.87 11.65
N SER A 54 16.44 -5.31 12.75
CA SER A 54 17.52 -6.30 12.69
C SER A 54 17.00 -7.47 11.83
N PRO A 55 17.82 -8.14 11.01
CA PRO A 55 17.44 -9.34 10.27
C PRO A 55 17.21 -10.46 11.30
N ASN A 56 16.06 -10.38 11.96
CA ASN A 56 15.74 -11.06 13.19
C ASN A 56 14.77 -12.17 12.83
N LYS A 57 14.86 -13.32 13.51
CA LYS A 57 13.99 -14.50 13.38
C LYS A 57 12.48 -14.18 13.28
N ASN A 58 12.06 -12.99 13.71
CA ASN A 58 10.72 -12.45 13.49
C ASN A 58 10.33 -12.22 12.01
N ILE A 59 11.23 -11.77 11.14
CA ILE A 59 10.94 -11.65 9.70
C ILE A 59 10.73 -13.04 9.12
N ASP A 60 11.57 -14.01 9.48
CA ASP A 60 11.39 -15.40 9.03
C ASP A 60 10.11 -16.02 9.58
N ASN A 61 9.72 -15.70 10.82
CA ASN A 61 8.44 -16.13 11.39
C ASN A 61 7.25 -15.45 10.71
N ILE A 62 7.35 -14.17 10.35
CA ILE A 62 6.31 -13.45 9.59
C ILE A 62 6.23 -14.01 8.17
N ILE A 63 7.37 -14.24 7.51
CA ILE A 63 7.45 -14.86 6.18
C ILE A 63 6.93 -16.30 6.24
N SER A 64 7.26 -17.07 7.27
CA SER A 64 6.80 -18.45 7.49
C SER A 64 5.31 -18.51 7.76
N PHE A 65 4.80 -17.64 8.63
CA PHE A 65 3.36 -17.46 8.85
C PHE A 65 2.67 -17.05 7.56
N HIS A 66 3.24 -16.11 6.80
CA HIS A 66 2.68 -15.65 5.53
C HIS A 66 2.69 -16.76 4.47
N CYS A 67 3.79 -17.50 4.33
CA CYS A 67 3.88 -18.64 3.41
C CYS A 67 2.89 -19.74 3.81
N LYS A 68 2.74 -20.05 5.09
CA LYS A 68 1.75 -21.01 5.59
C LYS A 68 0.32 -20.50 5.37
N PHE A 69 0.06 -19.21 5.60
CA PHE A 69 -1.25 -18.59 5.37
C PHE A 69 -1.62 -18.57 3.88
N LEU A 70 -0.65 -18.29 2.99
CA LEU A 70 -0.82 -18.34 1.54
C LEU A 70 -0.92 -19.78 1.02
N ALA A 71 -0.16 -20.73 1.58
CA ALA A 71 -0.11 -22.13 1.12
C ALA A 71 -1.31 -22.97 1.61
N LYS A 72 -1.92 -22.62 2.75
CA LYS A 72 -3.05 -23.38 3.32
C LYS A 72 -4.40 -23.06 2.65
N ARG A 73 -4.43 -22.32 1.55
CA ARG A 73 -5.67 -22.03 0.81
C ARG A 73 -5.66 -22.70 -0.56
N PRO A 74 -6.55 -23.68 -0.81
CA PRO A 74 -6.64 -24.33 -2.10
C PRO A 74 -7.18 -23.32 -3.12
N ASN A 75 -6.42 -23.13 -4.20
CA ASN A 75 -6.72 -22.76 -5.60
C ASN A 75 -7.90 -21.84 -6.00
N ASN A 76 -8.75 -21.39 -5.08
CA ASN A 76 -9.90 -20.53 -5.35
C ASN A 76 -9.48 -19.08 -5.18
N PHE A 77 -8.84 -18.57 -6.24
CA PHE A 77 -8.64 -17.14 -6.51
C PHE A 77 -9.91 -16.30 -6.25
N PHE A 78 -11.08 -16.94 -6.42
CA PHE A 78 -12.41 -16.37 -6.19
C PHE A 78 -12.69 -15.94 -4.73
N PHE A 79 -12.04 -16.54 -3.72
CA PHE A 79 -12.28 -16.19 -2.31
C PHE A 79 -11.54 -14.93 -1.83
N ASP A 80 -10.57 -14.42 -2.59
CA ASP A 80 -9.84 -13.18 -2.24
C ASP A 80 -10.69 -11.91 -2.52
N ILE A 81 -11.72 -12.01 -3.37
CA ILE A 81 -12.73 -10.97 -3.57
C ILE A 81 -13.79 -11.01 -2.44
N LEU A 82 -13.98 -12.16 -1.78
CA LEU A 82 -15.13 -12.43 -0.90
C LEU A 82 -14.84 -12.38 0.61
N ILE A 83 -13.61 -12.03 1.05
CA ILE A 83 -13.36 -11.81 2.48
C ILE A 83 -14.08 -10.51 2.92
N ARG A 84 -15.22 -10.68 3.61
CA ARG A 84 -16.07 -9.60 4.18
C ARG A 84 -15.46 -8.89 5.41
N TYR A 85 -14.33 -9.34 5.95
CA TYR A 85 -13.68 -8.68 7.08
C TYR A 85 -12.74 -7.56 6.62
N SER A 86 -13.08 -6.31 6.93
CA SER A 86 -12.34 -5.12 6.46
C SER A 86 -10.87 -5.13 6.93
N SER A 87 -10.60 -5.54 8.17
CA SER A 87 -9.27 -5.50 8.78
C SER A 87 -8.25 -6.42 8.10
N ILE A 88 -8.68 -7.60 7.62
CA ILE A 88 -7.79 -8.57 6.96
C ILE A 88 -7.34 -8.06 5.58
N ARG A 89 -8.20 -7.32 4.87
CA ARG A 89 -7.85 -6.72 3.58
C ARG A 89 -6.72 -5.70 3.72
N PHE A 90 -6.78 -4.84 4.75
CA PHE A 90 -5.73 -3.85 5.00
C PHE A 90 -4.40 -4.50 5.37
N ILE A 91 -4.42 -5.46 6.29
CA ILE A 91 -3.21 -6.21 6.69
C ILE A 91 -2.57 -6.89 5.48
N ARG A 92 -3.37 -7.62 4.67
CA ARG A 92 -2.87 -8.26 3.45
C ARG A 92 -2.23 -7.25 2.51
N ALA A 93 -2.90 -6.11 2.29
CA ALA A 93 -2.45 -5.13 1.32
C ALA A 93 -1.17 -4.38 1.79
N ASP A 94 -0.98 -4.19 3.09
CA ASP A 94 0.25 -3.62 3.68
C ASP A 94 1.40 -4.63 3.72
N MET A 95 1.11 -5.89 4.04
CA MET A 95 2.09 -6.98 3.94
C MET A 95 2.60 -7.14 2.50
N MET A 96 1.71 -7.06 1.52
CA MET A 96 2.08 -7.06 0.10
C MET A 96 2.99 -5.89 -0.26
N LYS A 97 2.68 -4.70 0.25
CA LYS A 97 3.51 -3.50 0.04
C LYS A 97 4.89 -3.66 0.65
N LEU A 98 4.98 -4.27 1.83
CA LEU A 98 6.24 -4.55 2.50
C LEU A 98 7.05 -5.64 1.77
N ALA A 99 6.43 -6.77 1.41
CA ALA A 99 7.07 -7.86 0.70
C ALA A 99 7.60 -7.41 -0.68
N ALA A 100 6.85 -6.55 -1.37
CA ALA A 100 7.31 -5.90 -2.58
C ALA A 100 8.47 -4.92 -2.33
N LYS A 101 8.45 -4.12 -1.27
CA LYS A 101 9.59 -3.24 -0.93
C LYS A 101 10.86 -4.03 -0.62
N LEU A 102 10.71 -5.21 -0.01
CA LEU A 102 11.81 -6.10 0.36
C LEU A 102 12.22 -7.08 -0.75
N ALA A 103 11.58 -7.01 -1.93
CA ALA A 103 11.85 -7.88 -3.08
C ALA A 103 11.88 -9.38 -2.74
N ILE A 104 10.99 -9.85 -1.85
CA ILE A 104 10.97 -11.25 -1.40
C ILE A 104 10.66 -12.18 -2.59
N PRO A 105 11.57 -13.09 -3.01
CA PRO A 105 11.41 -13.84 -4.26
C PRO A 105 10.12 -14.65 -4.36
N ARG A 106 9.74 -15.35 -3.28
CA ARG A 106 8.48 -16.12 -3.22
C ARG A 106 7.24 -15.26 -3.47
N TYR A 107 7.25 -14.04 -2.93
CA TYR A 107 6.15 -13.10 -3.10
C TYR A 107 6.09 -12.56 -4.54
N VAL A 108 7.25 -12.26 -5.13
CA VAL A 108 7.35 -11.84 -6.53
C VAL A 108 6.79 -12.91 -7.47
N ILE A 109 7.20 -14.18 -7.28
CA ILE A 109 6.69 -15.32 -8.05
C ILE A 109 5.17 -15.44 -7.89
N TRP A 110 4.68 -15.37 -6.65
CA TRP A 110 3.24 -15.42 -6.37
C TRP A 110 2.47 -14.28 -7.06
N ALA A 111 2.99 -13.04 -7.03
CA ALA A 111 2.35 -11.88 -7.64
C ALA A 111 2.28 -12.02 -9.16
N LYS A 112 3.36 -12.49 -9.80
CA LYS A 112 3.40 -12.76 -11.24
C LYS A 112 2.40 -13.85 -11.64
N ASN A 113 2.38 -14.97 -10.92
CA ASN A 113 1.45 -16.07 -11.19
C ASN A 113 -0.02 -15.65 -10.97
N SER A 114 -0.28 -14.87 -9.91
CA SER A 114 -1.61 -14.34 -9.63
C SER A 114 -2.07 -13.37 -10.72
N PHE A 115 -1.17 -12.50 -11.19
CA PHE A 115 -1.47 -11.62 -12.33
C PHE A 115 -1.76 -12.43 -13.59
N LYS A 116 -0.92 -13.40 -13.96
CA LYS A 116 -1.13 -14.28 -15.12
C LYS A 116 -2.45 -15.05 -15.03
N LYS A 117 -2.82 -15.55 -13.85
CA LYS A 117 -4.11 -16.19 -13.63
C LYS A 117 -5.27 -15.24 -13.90
N VAL A 118 -5.19 -13.99 -13.43
CA VAL A 118 -6.18 -12.94 -13.75
C VAL A 118 -6.24 -12.67 -15.25
N LEU A 119 -5.09 -12.58 -15.92
CA LEU A 119 -5.03 -12.34 -17.37
C LEU A 119 -5.74 -13.45 -18.15
N PHE A 120 -5.49 -14.70 -17.78
CA PHE A 120 -5.95 -15.87 -18.50
C PHE A 120 -7.41 -16.19 -18.20
N GLU A 121 -7.78 -16.23 -16.92
CA GLU A 121 -9.14 -16.63 -16.50
C GLU A 121 -10.15 -15.47 -16.57
N PHE A 122 -9.69 -14.23 -16.52
CA PHE A 122 -10.57 -13.09 -16.30
C PHE A 122 -10.21 -11.87 -17.16
N LYS A 123 -10.02 -12.10 -18.47
CA LYS A 123 -9.79 -11.05 -19.47
C LYS A 123 -10.80 -9.88 -19.40
N PHE A 124 -12.01 -10.13 -18.89
CA PHE A 124 -13.09 -9.14 -18.71
C PHE A 124 -13.08 -8.40 -17.35
N LEU A 125 -12.47 -8.94 -16.28
CA LEU A 125 -12.62 -8.39 -14.91
C LEU A 125 -11.83 -7.11 -14.62
N LEU A 126 -10.98 -6.62 -15.54
CA LEU A 126 -10.36 -5.29 -15.36
C LEU A 126 -11.42 -4.19 -15.32
N SER A 127 -12.56 -4.37 -15.99
CA SER A 127 -13.73 -3.49 -15.80
C SER A 127 -14.10 -3.33 -14.32
N ARG A 128 -13.92 -4.39 -13.51
CA ARG A 128 -14.13 -4.45 -12.06
C ARG A 128 -12.83 -4.43 -11.24
N LEU A 129 -11.75 -3.78 -11.69
CA LEU A 129 -10.56 -3.50 -10.84
C LEU A 129 -10.98 -3.05 -9.44
N THR A 130 -10.79 -3.94 -8.49
CA THR A 130 -10.84 -3.65 -7.07
C THR A 130 -9.54 -2.96 -6.66
N PRO A 131 -9.48 -2.27 -5.51
CA PRO A 131 -8.23 -1.69 -5.00
C PRO A 131 -7.06 -2.67 -4.94
N THR A 132 -7.35 -3.96 -4.71
CA THR A 132 -6.37 -5.05 -4.74
C THR A 132 -5.79 -5.27 -6.14
N MET A 133 -6.62 -5.23 -7.18
CA MET A 133 -6.18 -5.39 -8.57
C MET A 133 -5.27 -4.24 -9.02
N ASN A 134 -5.50 -3.01 -8.53
CA ASN A 134 -4.62 -1.87 -8.84
C ASN A 134 -3.19 -2.10 -8.31
N ARG A 135 -3.09 -2.64 -7.09
CA ARG A 135 -1.79 -3.01 -6.49
C ARG A 135 -1.16 -4.16 -7.27
N LEU A 136 -1.95 -5.16 -7.65
CA LEU A 136 -1.48 -6.29 -8.46
C LEU A 136 -0.90 -5.82 -9.81
N CYS A 137 -1.58 -4.90 -10.51
CA CYS A 137 -1.07 -4.31 -11.75
C CYS A 137 0.27 -3.59 -11.52
N SER A 138 0.38 -2.83 -10.43
CA SER A 138 1.63 -2.12 -10.09
C SER A 138 2.79 -3.11 -9.86
N TYR A 139 2.52 -4.23 -9.20
CA TYR A 139 3.53 -5.28 -8.99
C TYR A 139 3.86 -6.04 -10.27
N ALA A 140 2.86 -6.33 -11.11
CA ALA A 140 3.07 -6.96 -12.40
C ALA A 140 3.92 -6.08 -13.33
N VAL A 141 3.70 -4.77 -13.35
CA VAL A 141 4.54 -3.82 -14.11
C VAL A 141 5.97 -3.76 -13.55
N ARG A 142 6.12 -3.82 -12.22
CA ARG A 142 7.44 -3.72 -11.56
C ARG A 142 8.31 -4.95 -11.75
N TYR A 143 7.70 -6.13 -11.64
CA TYR A 143 8.42 -7.42 -11.62
C TYR A 143 8.18 -8.29 -12.85
N GLY A 144 7.20 -7.94 -13.67
CA GLY A 144 6.94 -8.52 -14.98
C GLY A 144 7.86 -7.96 -16.05
N GLY A 145 7.72 -8.51 -17.25
CA GLY A 145 8.46 -8.10 -18.45
C GLY A 145 7.64 -7.14 -19.31
N ASP A 146 7.92 -7.18 -20.61
CA ASP A 146 7.22 -6.37 -21.60
C ASP A 146 5.77 -6.80 -21.79
N GLU A 147 5.47 -8.10 -21.65
CA GLU A 147 4.13 -8.65 -21.74
C GLU A 147 3.17 -8.04 -20.71
N GLU A 148 3.51 -8.10 -19.42
CA GLU A 148 2.65 -7.57 -18.36
C GLU A 148 2.50 -6.05 -18.47
N TRP A 149 3.55 -5.35 -18.88
CA TRP A 149 3.51 -3.91 -19.08
C TRP A 149 2.59 -3.51 -20.24
N ASN A 150 2.77 -4.14 -21.41
CA ASN A 150 1.96 -3.88 -22.61
C ASN A 150 0.50 -4.20 -22.35
N TYR A 151 0.23 -5.26 -21.60
CA TYR A 151 -1.13 -5.60 -21.21
C TYR A 151 -1.78 -4.50 -20.36
N VAL A 152 -1.08 -3.99 -19.33
CA VAL A 152 -1.62 -2.90 -18.49
C VAL A 152 -1.78 -1.61 -19.29
N LEU A 153 -0.91 -1.33 -20.25
CA LEU A 153 -1.06 -0.18 -21.16
C LEU A 153 -2.28 -0.33 -22.05
N ASN A 154 -2.48 -1.49 -22.67
CA ASN A 154 -3.64 -1.77 -23.51
C ASN A 154 -4.93 -1.68 -22.70
N ALA A 155 -4.94 -2.20 -21.48
CA ALA A 155 -6.06 -2.04 -20.56
C ALA A 155 -6.33 -0.56 -20.23
N ALA A 156 -5.28 0.26 -20.04
CA ALA A 156 -5.43 1.69 -19.76
C ALA A 156 -6.05 2.46 -20.94
N ASN A 157 -5.85 1.97 -22.16
CA ASN A 157 -6.47 2.51 -23.36
C ASN A 157 -7.92 2.02 -23.53
N ALA A 158 -8.21 0.77 -23.17
CA ALA A 158 -9.55 0.20 -23.27
C ALA A 158 -10.53 0.73 -22.22
N PHE A 159 -10.07 1.03 -20.99
CA PHE A 159 -10.93 1.39 -19.86
C PHE A 159 -10.73 2.84 -19.40
N SER A 160 -11.46 3.79 -20.01
CA SER A 160 -11.37 5.23 -19.70
C SER A 160 -11.55 5.56 -18.22
N SER A 161 -12.55 4.94 -17.57
CA SER A 161 -12.86 5.15 -16.14
C SER A 161 -11.74 4.76 -15.18
N LYS A 162 -10.81 3.89 -15.61
CA LYS A 162 -9.70 3.39 -14.79
C LYS A 162 -8.33 3.71 -15.34
N ARG A 163 -8.28 4.45 -16.44
CA ARG A 163 -7.07 4.90 -17.13
C ARG A 163 -6.07 5.52 -16.17
N GLY A 164 -6.50 6.48 -15.34
CA GLY A 164 -5.59 7.15 -14.39
C GLY A 164 -4.91 6.18 -13.42
N THR A 165 -5.64 5.19 -12.92
CA THR A 165 -5.09 4.21 -11.98
C THR A 165 -4.14 3.23 -12.66
N MET A 166 -4.45 2.81 -13.89
CA MET A 166 -3.55 1.95 -14.67
C MET A 166 -2.29 2.68 -15.11
N LEU A 167 -2.40 3.94 -15.55
CA LEU A 167 -1.25 4.80 -15.87
C LEU A 167 -0.36 5.00 -14.62
N LYS A 168 -0.96 5.13 -13.43
CA LYS A 168 -0.21 5.14 -12.17
C LYS A 168 0.45 3.80 -11.86
N ALA A 169 -0.12 2.68 -12.28
CA ALA A 169 0.51 1.38 -12.16
C ALA A 169 1.74 1.26 -13.07
N LEU A 170 1.66 1.78 -14.30
CA LEU A 170 2.77 1.75 -15.27
C LEU A 170 4.02 2.50 -14.80
N THR A 171 3.88 3.51 -13.93
CA THR A 171 5.04 4.23 -13.36
C THR A 171 5.90 3.36 -12.45
N PHE A 172 5.44 2.18 -12.05
CA PHE A 172 6.22 1.23 -11.24
C PHE A 172 7.20 0.39 -12.08
N THR A 173 7.31 0.61 -13.38
CA THR A 173 8.26 -0.10 -14.23
C THR A 173 9.71 0.24 -13.84
N ASN A 174 10.59 -0.76 -13.88
CA ASN A 174 12.03 -0.55 -13.70
C ASN A 174 12.74 -0.24 -15.03
N ASN A 175 12.03 -0.29 -16.18
CA ASN A 175 12.63 -0.08 -17.50
C ASN A 175 12.62 1.42 -17.84
N ALA A 176 13.81 2.01 -17.97
CA ALA A 176 14.00 3.42 -18.23
C ALA A 176 13.30 3.90 -19.52
N SER A 177 13.37 3.10 -20.59
CA SER A 177 12.81 3.43 -21.90
C SER A 177 11.29 3.60 -21.87
N LYS A 178 10.61 2.93 -20.94
CA LYS A 178 9.15 2.98 -20.78
C LYS A 178 8.66 4.26 -20.12
N PHE A 179 9.51 4.97 -19.38
CA PHE A 179 9.13 6.27 -18.79
C PHE A 179 8.80 7.32 -19.87
N LYS A 180 9.51 7.30 -21.00
CA LYS A 180 9.24 8.21 -22.13
C LYS A 180 7.83 8.00 -22.68
N ILE A 181 7.40 6.74 -22.79
CA ILE A 181 6.05 6.38 -23.26
C ILE A 181 5.00 6.90 -22.27
N ILE A 182 5.20 6.67 -20.97
CA ILE A 182 4.26 7.13 -19.93
C ILE A 182 4.11 8.66 -19.94
N TYR A 183 5.22 9.39 -20.16
CA TYR A 183 5.21 10.85 -20.26
C TYR A 183 4.34 11.34 -21.42
N ILE A 184 4.49 10.75 -22.61
CA ILE A 184 3.69 11.08 -23.80
C ILE A 184 2.19 10.82 -23.51
N TYR A 185 1.86 9.68 -22.91
CA TYR A 185 0.49 9.30 -22.57
C TYR A 185 -0.16 10.22 -21.54
N ARG A 186 0.61 10.79 -20.61
CA ARG A 186 0.12 11.78 -19.65
C ARG A 186 -0.13 13.13 -20.30
N LYS A 187 0.78 13.56 -21.19
CA LYS A 187 0.65 14.83 -21.90
C LYS A 187 -0.60 14.83 -22.79
N SER A 188 -0.85 13.76 -23.53
CA SER A 188 -2.05 13.64 -24.37
C SER A 188 -3.37 13.58 -23.56
N ALA A 189 -3.34 13.06 -22.34
CA ALA A 189 -4.51 13.05 -21.47
C ALA A 189 -4.90 14.46 -20.98
N ILE A 190 -3.93 15.34 -20.77
CA ILE A 190 -4.14 16.73 -20.34
C ILE A 190 -4.74 17.55 -21.50
N CYS A 191 -4.23 17.39 -22.72
CA CYS A 191 -4.75 18.13 -23.87
C CYS A 191 -6.20 17.76 -24.24
N ASN A 192 -6.69 16.57 -23.87
CA ASN A 192 -8.05 16.14 -24.14
C ASN A 192 -9.07 16.59 -23.09
N SER A 193 -8.64 17.04 -21.90
CA SER A 193 -9.54 17.60 -20.88
C SER A 193 -9.85 19.08 -21.08
N ASP A 194 -9.12 19.76 -21.97
CA ASP A 194 -9.26 21.21 -22.24
C ASP A 194 -10.23 21.51 -23.41
N GLN A 195 -11.02 20.52 -23.86
CA GLN A 195 -12.11 20.80 -24.80
C GLN A 195 -13.21 21.61 -24.09
N PRO A 196 -13.57 22.81 -24.60
CA PRO A 196 -14.57 23.65 -23.95
C PRO A 196 -15.89 22.88 -23.84
N ILE A 197 -16.50 22.92 -22.66
CA ILE A 197 -17.89 22.51 -22.45
C ILE A 197 -18.72 23.30 -23.46
N LYS A 198 -19.20 22.63 -24.52
CA LYS A 198 -20.19 23.20 -25.43
C LYS A 198 -21.40 23.55 -24.59
N SER A 199 -21.56 24.86 -24.32
CA SER A 199 -22.71 25.43 -23.63
C SER A 199 -23.98 24.96 -24.34
N CYS A 200 -24.84 24.25 -23.62
CA CYS A 200 -26.20 23.97 -24.05
C CYS A 200 -26.89 25.30 -24.38
N THR A 201 -27.14 25.55 -25.66
CA THR A 201 -28.03 26.61 -26.14
C THR A 201 -29.41 26.39 -25.54
N GLN A 202 -29.84 27.31 -24.68
CA GLN A 202 -31.18 27.37 -24.13
C GLN A 202 -32.18 27.51 -25.29
N GLY A 203 -33.19 26.64 -25.29
CA GLY A 203 -34.32 26.71 -26.21
C GLY A 203 -35.12 27.99 -25.97
N GLY A 204 -35.20 28.82 -27.01
CA GLY A 204 -36.14 29.93 -27.08
C GLY A 204 -37.58 29.41 -27.08
N ARG A 205 -38.36 29.84 -26.08
CA ARG A 205 -39.82 29.86 -26.17
C ARG A 205 -40.20 31.00 -27.11
N ASN A 206 -40.71 30.66 -28.29
CA ASN A 206 -41.44 31.62 -29.11
C ASN A 206 -42.90 31.67 -28.66
N ASN A 207 -43.36 32.89 -28.41
CA ASN A 207 -44.76 33.26 -28.29
C ASN A 207 -45.41 33.27 -29.68
N SER A 208 -46.67 32.84 -29.73
CA SER A 208 -47.67 33.13 -30.77
C SER A 208 -49.01 32.79 -30.09
N GLU A 209 -49.79 33.73 -29.57
CA GLU A 209 -50.63 34.70 -30.30
C GLU A 209 -51.31 34.08 -31.52
N LEU A 210 -52.48 33.46 -31.27
CA LEU A 210 -53.79 33.72 -31.89
C LEU A 210 -54.87 32.90 -31.18
#